data_AF-A0A1F6EVL1-F1
#
_entry.id   AF-A0A1F6EVL1-F1
#
_cell.length_a   1.000
_cell.length_b   1.000
_cell.length_c   1.000
_cell.angle_alpha   90.00
_cell.angle_beta   90.00
_cell.angle_gamma   90.00
#
_symmetry.space_group_name_H-M   'P 1'
#
loop_
_entity.id
_entity.type
_entity.pdbx_description
1 polymer ?
#
loop_
_entity_poly.entity_id
_entity_poly.type
_entity_poly.pdbx_seq_one_letter_code
_entity_poly.pdbx_strand_id
1 'polypeptide(L)'
;MFGRSQAMPVVVAVVISLLFVVASVHAATTISTNIATGGNIDATGTLAVTGVTSLYGNLNINGYATTTAASGNFATAGTLTVVGVSTHTGLVTNTAGLINNASSTNVGNFTVTGDVVVDGGAGALTLTTTNSATSSMVVGCIQTYATSTATAVRLELGAANQATTTFGTAGYGLVAWRFGTCN
;
A
#
# COMPACT_ATOMS: atom_id res chain seq x y z
N MET A 1 -59.53 48.60 -11.16
CA MET A 1 -59.90 47.28 -10.62
C MET A 1 -60.40 46.44 -11.78
N PHE A 2 -59.78 45.30 -12.08
CA PHE A 2 -60.25 44.44 -13.16
C PHE A 2 -61.67 43.95 -12.83
N GLY A 3 -62.60 44.11 -13.77
CA GLY A 3 -63.95 43.57 -13.63
C GLY A 3 -63.91 42.05 -13.49
N ARG A 4 -64.79 41.48 -12.66
CA ARG A 4 -64.84 40.04 -12.36
C ARG A 4 -64.92 39.13 -13.61
N SER A 5 -65.38 39.66 -14.75
CA SER A 5 -65.40 38.99 -16.06
C SER A 5 -64.05 38.94 -16.78
N GLN A 6 -63.13 39.87 -16.51
CA GLN A 6 -61.78 39.86 -17.10
C GLN A 6 -60.78 39.05 -16.27
N ALA A 7 -61.06 38.79 -15.00
CA ALA A 7 -60.16 38.03 -14.12
C ALA A 7 -60.10 36.53 -14.46
N MET A 8 -61.23 35.92 -14.84
CA MET A 8 -61.33 34.48 -15.08
C MET A 8 -60.48 33.96 -16.26
N PRO A 9 -60.49 34.60 -17.45
CA PRO A 9 -59.62 34.16 -18.57
C PRO A 9 -58.12 34.32 -18.26
N VAL A 10 -57.73 35.33 -17.47
CA VAL A 10 -56.33 35.52 -17.04
C VAL A 10 -55.88 34.36 -16.14
N VAL A 11 -56.72 33.96 -15.19
CA VAL A 11 -56.40 32.83 -14.28
C VAL A 11 -56.24 31.53 -15.07
N VAL A 12 -57.15 31.26 -16.01
CA VAL A 12 -57.09 30.03 -16.84
C VAL A 12 -55.82 30.01 -17.68
N ALA A 13 -55.43 31.13 -18.30
CA ALA A 13 -54.21 31.21 -19.11
C ALA A 13 -52.93 30.95 -18.28
N VAL A 14 -52.85 31.47 -17.06
CA VAL A 14 -51.71 31.25 -16.16
C VAL A 14 -51.64 29.79 -15.73
N VAL A 15 -52.77 29.18 -15.36
CA VAL A 15 -52.81 27.77 -14.94
C VAL A 15 -52.40 26.84 -16.07
N ILE A 16 -52.89 27.07 -17.29
CA ILE A 16 -52.52 26.28 -18.47
C ILE A 16 -51.03 26.44 -18.78
N SER A 17 -50.50 27.67 -18.71
CA SER A 17 -49.05 27.91 -18.90
C SER A 17 -48.21 27.17 -17.87
N LEU A 18 -48.62 27.19 -16.61
CA LEU A 18 -47.88 26.52 -15.54
C LEU A 18 -47.90 24.99 -15.73
N LEU A 19 -49.06 24.43 -16.07
CA LEU A 19 -49.21 23.00 -16.34
C LEU A 19 -48.34 22.55 -17.51
N PHE A 20 -48.25 23.35 -18.58
CA PHE A 20 -47.39 23.06 -19.72
C PHE A 20 -45.91 23.03 -19.31
N VAL A 21 -45.46 24.04 -18.55
CA VAL A 21 -44.07 24.09 -18.06
C VAL A 21 -43.76 22.88 -17.18
N VAL A 22 -44.61 22.59 -16.19
CA VAL A 22 -44.43 21.44 -15.28
C VAL A 22 -44.37 20.13 -16.06
N ALA A 23 -45.32 19.89 -16.97
CA ALA A 23 -45.34 18.67 -17.78
C ALA A 23 -44.09 18.52 -18.65
N SER A 24 -43.59 19.62 -19.23
CA SER A 24 -42.39 19.60 -20.09
C SER A 24 -41.09 19.30 -19.32
N VAL A 25 -40.99 19.68 -18.05
CA VAL A 25 -39.77 19.51 -17.23
C VAL A 25 -39.69 18.13 -16.57
N HIS A 26 -40.84 17.52 -16.23
CA HIS A 26 -40.89 16.22 -15.54
C HIS A 26 -40.57 15.01 -16.42
N ALA A 27 -40.58 15.14 -17.76
CA ALA A 27 -40.53 14.03 -18.70
C ALA A 27 -39.12 13.67 -19.23
N ALA A 28 -38.06 14.06 -18.51
CA ALA A 28 -36.65 14.15 -18.93
C ALA A 28 -36.32 15.51 -19.56
N THR A 29 -35.62 16.34 -18.79
CA THR A 29 -35.06 17.60 -19.26
C THR A 29 -33.63 17.34 -19.75
N THR A 30 -33.35 17.59 -21.03
CA THR A 30 -31.98 17.65 -21.54
C THR A 30 -31.51 19.09 -21.48
N ILE A 31 -30.44 19.34 -20.74
CA ILE A 31 -29.75 20.64 -20.72
C ILE A 31 -28.46 20.46 -21.54
N SER A 32 -28.36 21.17 -22.66
CA SER A 32 -27.20 21.08 -23.58
C SER A 32 -26.06 22.03 -23.21
N THR A 33 -26.19 22.74 -22.09
CA THR A 33 -25.26 23.78 -21.62
C THR A 33 -24.92 23.59 -20.15
N ASN A 34 -24.22 24.57 -19.58
CA ASN A 34 -23.77 24.55 -18.19
C ASN A 34 -24.95 24.63 -17.21
N ILE A 35 -24.86 23.85 -16.13
CA ILE A 35 -25.71 23.98 -14.95
C ILE A 35 -24.86 24.57 -13.84
N ALA A 36 -25.28 25.70 -13.28
CA ALA A 36 -24.69 26.28 -12.08
C ALA A 36 -25.74 26.28 -10.97
N THR A 37 -25.52 25.51 -9.90
CA THR A 37 -26.37 25.51 -8.70
C THR A 37 -25.63 26.19 -7.56
N GLY A 38 -26.33 27.05 -6.82
CA GLY A 38 -25.81 27.64 -5.57
C GLY A 38 -25.89 26.69 -4.36
N GLY A 39 -26.41 25.48 -4.55
CA GLY A 39 -26.62 24.48 -3.51
C GLY A 39 -26.32 23.07 -4.00
N ASN A 40 -26.71 22.09 -3.18
CA ASN A 40 -26.49 20.67 -3.44
C ASN A 40 -27.28 20.19 -4.67
N ILE A 41 -26.66 19.28 -5.41
CA ILE A 41 -27.33 18.43 -6.41
C ILE A 41 -27.55 17.08 -5.73
N ASP A 42 -28.81 16.65 -5.63
CA ASP A 42 -29.18 15.32 -5.18
C ASP A 42 -29.56 14.47 -6.40
N ALA A 43 -28.69 13.54 -6.78
CA ALA A 43 -28.93 12.60 -7.86
C ALA A 43 -29.39 11.27 -7.24
N THR A 44 -30.69 10.99 -7.30
CA THR A 44 -31.28 9.76 -6.75
C THR A 44 -30.99 8.51 -7.58
N GLY A 45 -30.45 8.70 -8.79
CA GLY A 45 -29.97 7.64 -9.68
C GLY A 45 -28.48 7.75 -10.00
N THR A 46 -28.07 7.21 -11.15
CA THR A 46 -26.67 7.26 -11.59
C THR A 46 -26.31 8.65 -12.09
N LEU A 47 -25.25 9.24 -11.50
CA LEU A 47 -24.57 10.40 -12.07
C LEU A 47 -23.39 9.91 -12.94
N ALA A 48 -23.49 10.09 -14.25
CA ALA A 48 -22.40 9.83 -15.18
C ALA A 48 -21.69 11.13 -15.56
N VAL A 49 -20.38 11.20 -15.33
CA VAL A 49 -19.54 12.33 -15.72
C VAL A 49 -18.45 11.79 -16.64
N THR A 50 -18.42 12.25 -17.89
CA THR A 50 -17.44 11.80 -18.90
C THR A 50 -16.21 12.71 -18.98
N GLY A 51 -16.29 13.90 -18.39
CA GLY A 51 -15.22 14.89 -18.36
C GLY A 51 -14.43 14.90 -17.05
N VAL A 52 -13.65 15.97 -16.88
CA VAL A 52 -12.91 16.22 -15.65
C VAL A 52 -13.88 16.52 -14.50
N THR A 53 -13.64 15.90 -13.35
CA THR A 53 -14.32 16.22 -12.09
C THR A 53 -13.31 16.83 -11.13
N SER A 54 -13.60 18.02 -10.61
CA SER A 54 -12.81 18.66 -9.56
C SER A 54 -13.65 18.79 -8.30
N LEU A 55 -13.20 18.17 -7.22
CA LEU A 55 -13.85 18.21 -5.91
C LEU A 55 -12.96 19.03 -4.98
N TYR A 56 -13.51 20.12 -4.45
CA TYR A 56 -12.78 21.01 -3.52
C TYR A 56 -12.92 20.58 -2.05
N GLY A 57 -13.70 19.54 -1.78
CA GLY A 57 -13.92 18.98 -0.46
C GLY A 57 -13.81 17.46 -0.45
N ASN A 58 -14.32 16.84 0.61
CA ASN A 58 -14.24 15.40 0.79
C ASN A 58 -15.16 14.65 -0.18
N LEU A 59 -14.68 13.52 -0.69
CA LEU A 59 -15.47 12.52 -1.40
C LEU A 59 -15.76 11.36 -0.46
N ASN A 60 -17.01 11.21 -0.03
CA ASN A 60 -17.43 10.06 0.77
C ASN A 60 -18.11 9.02 -0.12
N ILE A 61 -17.61 7.79 -0.13
CA ILE A 61 -18.16 6.68 -0.91
C ILE A 61 -18.54 5.57 0.07
N ASN A 62 -19.84 5.33 0.23
CA ASN A 62 -20.38 4.28 1.10
C ASN A 62 -20.37 2.88 0.44
N GLY A 63 -19.83 2.79 -0.78
CA GLY A 63 -19.72 1.56 -1.56
C GLY A 63 -18.32 1.38 -2.13
N TYR A 64 -18.22 0.90 -3.36
CA TYR A 64 -16.94 0.72 -4.05
C TYR A 64 -16.54 1.96 -4.84
N ALA A 65 -15.26 2.34 -4.71
CA ALA A 65 -14.61 3.28 -5.59
C ALA A 65 -13.69 2.50 -6.53
N THR A 66 -14.04 2.44 -7.82
CA THR A 66 -13.23 1.74 -8.83
C THR A 66 -12.61 2.76 -9.78
N THR A 67 -11.29 2.85 -9.78
CA THR A 67 -10.52 3.62 -10.77
C THR A 67 -9.91 2.66 -11.79
N THR A 68 -10.40 2.68 -13.02
CA THR A 68 -9.82 1.94 -14.14
C THR A 68 -9.02 2.88 -15.04
N ALA A 69 -7.98 2.34 -15.69
CA ALA A 69 -7.17 3.08 -16.67
C ALA A 69 -6.56 4.41 -16.17
N ALA A 70 -6.32 4.54 -14.85
CA ALA A 70 -5.58 5.67 -14.31
C ALA A 70 -4.14 5.62 -14.85
N SER A 71 -3.78 6.56 -15.72
CA SER A 71 -2.43 6.69 -16.29
C SER A 71 -1.58 7.73 -15.57
N GLY A 72 -2.17 8.50 -14.66
CA GLY A 72 -1.49 9.51 -13.84
C GLY A 72 -1.15 9.03 -12.43
N ASN A 73 -0.50 9.90 -11.67
CA ASN A 73 -0.16 9.64 -10.27
C ASN A 73 -1.42 9.61 -9.39
N PHE A 74 -1.53 8.58 -8.54
CA PHE A 74 -2.44 8.59 -7.41
C PHE A 74 -1.68 9.07 -6.17
N ALA A 75 -1.84 10.36 -5.83
CA ALA A 75 -1.22 10.95 -4.66
C ALA A 75 -2.24 11.04 -3.53
N THR A 76 -1.88 10.55 -2.34
CA THR A 76 -2.66 10.75 -1.12
C THR A 76 -1.87 11.69 -0.20
N ALA A 77 -2.53 12.73 0.31
CA ALA A 77 -1.98 13.50 1.41
C ALA A 77 -2.33 12.75 2.71
N GLY A 78 -1.32 12.15 3.35
CA GLY A 78 -1.49 11.39 4.59
C GLY A 78 -1.42 9.88 4.41
N THR A 79 -2.25 9.14 5.16
CA THR A 79 -2.20 7.67 5.23
C THR A 79 -3.25 7.02 4.33
N LEU A 80 -2.86 5.98 3.61
CA LEU A 80 -3.78 5.04 2.96
C LEU A 80 -3.91 3.78 3.83
N THR A 81 -5.09 3.54 4.38
CA THR A 81 -5.39 2.30 5.10
C THR A 81 -5.98 1.28 4.15
N VAL A 82 -5.32 0.13 3.98
CA VAL A 82 -5.82 -1.00 3.18
C VAL A 82 -6.04 -2.19 4.11
N VAL A 83 -7.29 -2.61 4.27
CA VAL A 83 -7.65 -3.77 5.11
C VAL A 83 -7.54 -5.09 4.33
N GLY A 84 -7.61 -5.01 2.99
CA GLY A 84 -7.54 -6.17 2.10
C GLY A 84 -6.17 -6.35 1.42
N VAL A 85 -6.17 -7.17 0.37
CA VAL A 85 -4.98 -7.41 -0.46
C VAL A 85 -4.67 -6.17 -1.31
N SER A 86 -3.40 -5.79 -1.34
CA SER A 86 -2.86 -4.82 -2.28
C SER A 86 -1.84 -5.51 -3.20
N THR A 87 -2.10 -5.48 -4.51
CA THR A 87 -1.22 -6.10 -5.51
C THR A 87 -0.55 -5.01 -6.34
N HIS A 88 0.77 -5.03 -6.37
CA HIS A 88 1.59 -4.14 -7.20
C HIS A 88 2.36 -4.99 -8.21
N THR A 89 2.28 -4.63 -9.50
CA THR A 89 3.02 -5.32 -10.57
C THR A 89 4.36 -4.65 -10.90
N GLY A 90 4.57 -3.42 -10.41
CA GLY A 90 5.80 -2.66 -10.60
C GLY A 90 6.64 -2.55 -9.33
N LEU A 91 7.64 -1.68 -9.37
CA LEU A 91 8.49 -1.37 -8.22
C LEU A 91 7.68 -0.68 -7.11
N VAL A 92 7.84 -1.17 -5.88
CA VAL A 92 7.35 -0.52 -4.66
C VAL A 92 8.56 0.03 -3.91
N THR A 93 8.59 1.35 -3.68
CA THR A 93 9.64 2.01 -2.89
C THR A 93 9.04 2.58 -1.61
N ASN A 94 9.47 2.03 -0.47
CA ASN A 94 9.12 2.58 0.84
C ASN A 94 10.28 3.43 1.36
N THR A 95 10.04 4.72 1.56
CA THR A 95 11.09 5.67 1.97
C THR A 95 11.36 5.63 3.48
N ALA A 96 10.39 5.20 4.29
CA ALA A 96 10.55 4.98 5.73
C ALA A 96 9.64 3.82 6.20
N GLY A 97 10.25 2.76 6.73
CA GLY A 97 9.55 1.56 7.25
C GLY A 97 9.10 0.58 6.16
N LEU A 98 9.35 -0.71 6.36
CA LEU A 98 8.83 -1.79 5.51
C LEU A 98 8.07 -2.84 6.33
N ILE A 99 6.77 -2.93 6.02
CA ILE A 99 5.93 -4.12 5.79
C ILE A 99 6.49 -5.45 6.33
N ASN A 100 6.08 -5.83 7.54
CA ASN A 100 5.47 -7.14 7.83
C ASN A 100 5.19 -7.33 9.32
N ASN A 101 3.92 -7.61 9.67
CA ASN A 101 3.57 -8.11 11.00
C ASN A 101 3.52 -9.65 11.05
N ALA A 102 3.69 -10.37 9.92
CA ALA A 102 3.54 -11.84 9.95
C ALA A 102 4.38 -12.67 8.97
N SER A 103 4.76 -12.20 7.76
CA SER A 103 5.66 -12.97 6.86
C SER A 103 5.96 -12.24 5.55
N SER A 104 7.23 -12.13 5.18
CA SER A 104 7.65 -11.64 3.84
C SER A 104 8.22 -12.78 3.02
N THR A 105 7.69 -13.03 1.82
CA THR A 105 8.28 -13.98 0.86
C THR A 105 8.80 -13.20 -0.34
N ASN A 106 10.12 -13.17 -0.53
CA ASN A 106 10.74 -12.65 -1.74
C ASN A 106 11.01 -13.80 -2.71
N VAL A 107 10.48 -13.72 -3.93
CA VAL A 107 10.83 -14.65 -5.01
C VAL A 107 11.99 -14.03 -5.79
N GLY A 108 13.19 -14.58 -5.63
CA GLY A 108 14.42 -14.09 -6.26
C GLY A 108 15.41 -13.51 -5.24
N ASN A 109 16.19 -12.52 -5.68
CA ASN A 109 17.25 -11.93 -4.85
C ASN A 109 16.66 -10.98 -3.80
N PHE A 110 17.01 -11.21 -2.53
CA PHE A 110 16.83 -10.24 -1.46
C PHE A 110 18.17 -9.54 -1.19
N THR A 111 18.22 -8.22 -1.37
CA THR A 111 19.43 -7.42 -1.12
C THR A 111 19.15 -6.42 -0.01
N VAL A 112 19.98 -6.42 1.02
CA VAL A 112 19.97 -5.41 2.08
C VAL A 112 21.33 -4.73 2.09
N THR A 113 21.33 -3.40 2.04
CA THR A 113 22.55 -2.58 1.97
C THR A 113 22.99 -2.04 3.34
N GLY A 114 22.14 -2.19 4.36
CA GLY A 114 22.41 -1.82 5.75
C GLY A 114 22.33 -3.01 6.68
N ASP A 115 22.14 -2.73 7.98
CA ASP A 115 22.05 -3.76 9.01
C ASP A 115 20.79 -4.62 8.84
N VAL A 116 20.96 -5.92 9.05
CA VAL A 116 19.85 -6.88 9.17
C VAL A 116 19.80 -7.31 10.63
N VAL A 117 18.71 -6.98 11.32
CA VAL A 117 18.39 -7.51 12.64
C VAL A 117 17.31 -8.57 12.47
N VAL A 118 17.59 -9.79 12.93
CA VAL A 118 16.60 -10.86 13.03
C VAL A 118 16.38 -11.13 14.51
N ASP A 119 15.31 -10.56 15.06
CA ASP A 119 14.81 -10.87 16.41
C ASP A 119 13.46 -11.61 16.30
N GLY A 120 13.08 -12.37 17.32
CA GLY A 120 11.81 -13.09 17.31
C GLY A 120 11.83 -14.42 18.05
N GLY A 121 11.65 -14.37 19.38
CA GLY A 121 11.39 -15.57 20.20
C GLY A 121 12.48 -16.65 20.16
N ALA A 122 12.15 -17.87 20.57
CA ALA A 122 13.07 -19.01 20.65
C ALA A 122 13.43 -19.63 19.28
N GLY A 123 13.08 -18.98 18.17
CA GLY A 123 13.33 -19.50 16.82
C GLY A 123 14.78 -19.29 16.38
N ALA A 124 15.35 -20.29 15.69
CA ALA A 124 16.66 -20.15 15.05
C ALA A 124 16.52 -19.50 13.66
N LEU A 125 17.47 -18.65 13.28
CA LEU A 125 17.66 -18.27 11.88
C LEU A 125 17.97 -19.55 11.08
N THR A 126 17.01 -20.00 10.28
CA THR A 126 17.16 -21.20 9.45
C THR A 126 17.31 -20.77 8.00
N LEU A 127 18.52 -20.90 7.46
CA LEU A 127 18.79 -20.64 6.06
C LEU A 127 18.86 -21.97 5.30
N THR A 128 17.74 -22.38 4.72
CA THR A 128 17.67 -23.57 3.86
C THR A 128 17.98 -23.18 2.43
N THR A 129 19.07 -23.73 1.88
CA THR A 129 19.43 -23.59 0.47
C THR A 129 19.23 -24.95 -0.20
N THR A 130 18.46 -24.97 -1.30
CA THR A 130 18.27 -26.16 -2.16
C THR A 130 19.15 -26.09 -3.41
N ASN A 131 20.17 -25.22 -3.41
CA ASN A 131 20.99 -24.99 -4.59
C ASN A 131 21.97 -26.16 -4.79
N SER A 132 22.00 -26.72 -6.02
CA SER A 132 22.99 -27.73 -6.42
C SER A 132 24.38 -27.15 -6.73
N ALA A 133 24.57 -25.83 -6.56
CA ALA A 133 25.82 -25.08 -6.70
C ALA A 133 26.32 -24.55 -5.34
N THR A 134 27.48 -23.87 -5.34
CA THR A 134 28.12 -23.31 -4.14
C THR A 134 27.25 -22.24 -3.47
N SER A 135 26.83 -22.50 -2.22
CA SER A 135 26.29 -21.47 -1.32
C SER A 135 27.45 -20.90 -0.52
N SER A 136 27.75 -19.60 -0.68
CA SER A 136 28.81 -18.92 0.08
C SER A 136 28.21 -17.90 1.03
N MET A 137 28.68 -17.91 2.27
CA MET A 137 28.43 -16.88 3.27
C MET A 137 29.79 -16.26 3.59
N VAL A 138 29.95 -14.96 3.31
CA VAL A 138 31.15 -14.21 3.68
C VAL A 138 30.76 -13.32 4.86
N VAL A 139 31.22 -13.69 6.05
CA VAL A 139 31.01 -12.95 7.28
C VAL A 139 32.37 -12.51 7.80
N GLY A 140 32.48 -11.25 8.21
CA GLY A 140 33.73 -10.72 8.76
C GLY A 140 34.05 -11.36 10.10
N CYS A 141 33.16 -11.19 11.07
CA CYS A 141 33.27 -11.78 12.40
C CYS A 141 31.89 -12.18 12.90
N ILE A 142 31.82 -13.33 13.58
CA ILE A 142 30.59 -13.80 14.24
C ILE A 142 30.80 -13.65 15.74
N GLN A 143 29.97 -12.82 16.38
CA GLN A 143 29.90 -12.69 17.84
C GLN A 143 28.60 -13.29 18.34
N THR A 144 28.68 -14.07 19.41
CA THR A 144 27.54 -14.61 20.13
C THR A 144 27.60 -14.15 21.59
N TYR A 145 26.43 -14.01 22.20
CA TYR A 145 26.31 -13.76 23.63
C TYR A 145 25.79 -15.03 24.28
N ALA A 146 26.57 -15.63 25.17
CA ALA A 146 26.10 -16.74 25.97
C ALA A 146 25.14 -16.21 27.04
N THR A 147 23.97 -16.84 27.19
CA THR A 147 22.94 -16.46 28.18
C THR A 147 23.42 -16.51 29.63
N SER A 148 24.60 -17.10 29.90
CA SER A 148 25.14 -17.29 31.26
C SER A 148 26.40 -16.48 31.59
N THR A 149 26.98 -15.70 30.66
CA THR A 149 28.16 -14.88 30.97
C THR A 149 28.10 -13.52 30.28
N ALA A 150 28.39 -12.44 31.01
CA ALA A 150 28.45 -11.07 30.49
C ALA A 150 29.53 -10.86 29.40
N THR A 151 30.42 -11.84 29.19
CA THR A 151 31.51 -11.79 28.22
C THR A 151 31.04 -12.37 26.88
N ALA A 152 31.11 -11.55 25.81
CA ALA A 152 30.88 -12.00 24.45
C ALA A 152 31.87 -13.10 24.04
N VAL A 153 31.43 -13.98 23.15
CA VAL A 153 32.27 -15.01 22.53
C VAL A 153 32.26 -14.78 21.02
N ARG A 154 33.39 -14.92 20.35
CA ARG A 154 33.48 -14.86 18.88
C ARG A 154 33.93 -16.18 18.28
N LEU A 155 33.52 -16.41 17.04
CA LEU A 155 33.98 -17.52 16.21
C LEU A 155 35.22 -17.08 15.42
N GLU A 156 36.33 -17.78 15.59
CA GLU A 156 37.53 -17.61 14.78
C GLU A 156 37.67 -18.80 13.81
N LEU A 157 37.79 -18.49 12.53
CA LEU A 157 38.08 -19.44 11.46
C LEU A 157 39.55 -19.29 11.06
N GLY A 158 40.39 -20.25 11.46
CA GLY A 158 41.83 -20.23 11.20
C GLY A 158 42.22 -21.02 9.96
N ALA A 159 43.31 -20.63 9.30
CA ALA A 159 43.92 -21.41 8.22
C ALA A 159 44.32 -22.81 8.73
N ALA A 160 44.16 -23.83 7.87
CA ALA A 160 44.35 -25.26 8.19
C ALA A 160 45.69 -25.62 8.83
N ASN A 161 46.72 -24.78 8.63
CA ASN A 161 48.10 -25.04 9.05
C ASN A 161 48.32 -24.94 10.58
N GLN A 162 47.30 -24.59 11.36
CA GLN A 162 47.37 -24.35 12.82
C GLN A 162 46.44 -25.27 13.64
N ALA A 163 45.82 -26.30 13.03
CA ALA A 163 44.84 -27.16 13.70
C ALA A 163 45.48 -28.41 14.33
N THR A 164 45.41 -28.53 15.67
CA THR A 164 45.87 -29.73 16.43
C THR A 164 44.73 -30.59 16.96
N THR A 165 43.56 -30.61 16.32
CA THR A 165 42.46 -31.49 16.75
C THR A 165 42.04 -32.46 15.65
N THR A 166 42.07 -33.73 16.02
CA THR A 166 41.73 -34.97 15.29
C THR A 166 40.41 -34.90 14.50
N PHE A 167 40.42 -34.36 13.29
CA PHE A 167 39.34 -34.60 12.31
C PHE A 167 39.95 -34.86 10.92
N GLY A 168 39.63 -36.01 10.34
CA GLY A 168 40.34 -36.62 9.21
C GLY A 168 39.92 -36.13 7.82
N THR A 169 40.95 -35.83 7.02
CA THR A 169 41.01 -35.64 5.54
C THR A 169 40.22 -34.52 4.82
N ALA A 170 41.03 -33.71 4.10
CA ALA A 170 40.79 -32.66 3.10
C ALA A 170 40.08 -31.36 3.53
N GLY A 171 40.88 -30.34 3.93
CA GLY A 171 40.49 -28.93 3.82
C GLY A 171 39.95 -28.23 5.08
N TYR A 172 40.22 -28.75 6.28
CA TYR A 172 39.67 -28.21 7.53
C TYR A 172 40.40 -26.96 8.03
N GLY A 173 39.68 -25.86 8.19
CA GLY A 173 40.10 -24.74 9.03
C GLY A 173 39.84 -25.03 10.52
N LEU A 174 40.62 -24.44 11.42
CA LEU A 174 40.32 -24.48 12.85
C LEU A 174 39.08 -23.63 13.11
N VAL A 175 38.08 -24.19 13.79
CA VAL A 175 36.94 -23.42 14.32
C VAL A 175 37.13 -23.32 15.83
N ALA A 176 37.44 -22.12 16.32
CA ALA A 176 37.64 -21.87 17.75
C ALA A 176 36.65 -20.81 18.26
N TRP A 177 36.05 -21.09 19.42
CA TRP A 177 35.32 -20.09 20.19
C TRP A 177 36.28 -19.39 21.13
N ARG A 178 36.33 -18.06 21.09
CA ARG A 178 37.18 -17.25 21.98
C ARG A 178 36.37 -16.18 22.69
N PHE A 179 36.68 -15.93 23.95
CA PHE A 179 36.14 -14.76 24.66
C PHE A 179 36.63 -13.47 23.99
N GLY A 180 35.75 -12.48 23.86
CA GLY A 180 36.03 -11.18 23.25
C GLY A 180 34.98 -10.75 22.23
N THR A 181 35.08 -9.50 21.77
CA THR A 181 34.18 -8.92 20.78
C THR A 181 34.73 -9.02 19.36
N CYS A 182 33.83 -8.93 18.37
CA CYS A 182 34.18 -8.53 17.01
C CYS A 182 34.55 -7.05 17.03
N ASN A 183 35.78 -6.72 16.62
CA ASN A 183 36.24 -5.35 16.43
C ASN A 183 36.39 -5.07 14.94
#